data_AF-A0A350W4U3-F1
#
_entry.id   AF-A0A350W4U3-F1
#
_cell.length_a   1.000
_cell.length_b   1.000
_cell.length_c   1.000
_cell.angle_alpha   90.00
_cell.angle_beta   90.00
_cell.angle_gamma   90.00
#
_symmetry.space_group_name_H-M   'P 1'
#
loop_
_entity.id
_entity.type
_entity.pdbx_description
1 polymer ?
#
loop_
_entity_poly.entity_id
_entity_poly.type
_entity_poly.pdbx_seq_one_letter_code
_entity_poly.pdbx_strand_id
1 'polypeptide(L)'
;MGLAVPENIKLTIADVEKSVEIINDGHDTKERILVLLPDIKTASKMIELKADIESLNLGGLHWSQGKTQYLKAVSLDEKDIEQLKEIKKRGIEIESRALPMDDRIDILKFIEEKSGIKK
;
A
#
# COMPACT_ATOMS: atom_id res chain seq x y z
N MET A 1 19.50 -4.24 -0.56
CA MET A 1 18.31 -5.06 -0.21
C MET A 1 18.62 -6.55 -0.04
N GLY A 2 19.51 -7.17 -0.83
CA GLY A 2 19.69 -8.64 -0.78
C GLY A 2 20.17 -9.25 0.55
N LEU A 3 20.86 -8.50 1.42
CA LEU A 3 21.42 -9.04 2.67
C LEU A 3 20.39 -9.28 3.79
N ALA A 4 19.18 -8.75 3.67
CA ALA A 4 18.15 -8.81 4.71
C ALA A 4 17.00 -9.78 4.39
N VAL A 5 17.09 -10.50 3.27
CA VAL A 5 16.07 -11.46 2.86
C VAL A 5 16.34 -12.80 3.55
N PRO A 6 15.36 -13.40 4.24
CA PRO A 6 15.50 -14.73 4.81
C PRO A 6 15.91 -15.76 3.75
N GLU A 7 16.73 -16.74 4.12
CA GLU A 7 17.35 -17.71 3.17
C GLU A 7 16.33 -18.48 2.31
N ASN A 8 15.10 -18.64 2.80
CA ASN A 8 14.03 -19.37 2.13
C ASN A 8 13.06 -18.49 1.32
N ILE A 9 13.38 -17.21 1.10
CA ILE A 9 12.53 -16.28 0.36
C ILE A 9 13.24 -15.84 -0.93
N LYS A 10 12.58 -16.05 -2.07
CA LYS A 10 13.04 -15.52 -3.36
C LYS A 10 12.82 -14.00 -3.39
N LEU A 11 13.88 -13.24 -3.64
CA LEU A 11 13.81 -11.80 -3.86
C LEU A 11 13.79 -11.51 -5.36
N THR A 12 12.86 -10.66 -5.80
CA THR A 12 12.87 -10.06 -7.13
C THR A 12 12.74 -8.55 -6.99
N ILE A 13 13.61 -7.81 -7.68
CA ILE A 13 13.55 -6.35 -7.77
C ILE A 13 13.30 -6.04 -9.24
N ALA A 14 12.18 -5.39 -9.52
CA ALA A 14 11.71 -5.10 -10.85
C ALA A 14 11.11 -3.69 -10.90
N ASP A 15 11.03 -3.11 -12.09
CA ASP A 15 10.23 -1.90 -12.30
C ASP A 15 8.72 -2.22 -12.22
N VAL A 16 7.90 -1.18 -12.33
CA VAL A 16 6.44 -1.29 -12.20
C VAL A 16 5.83 -2.21 -13.24
N GLU A 17 6.24 -2.08 -14.50
CA GLU A 17 5.65 -2.83 -15.61
C GLU A 17 5.99 -4.31 -15.47
N LYS A 18 7.27 -4.61 -15.18
CA LYS A 18 7.70 -5.98 -14.98
C LYS A 18 7.10 -6.61 -13.72
N SER A 19 6.88 -5.82 -12.67
CA SER A 19 6.22 -6.30 -11.46
C SER A 19 4.77 -6.70 -11.71
N VAL A 20 4.03 -5.94 -12.53
CA VAL A 20 2.65 -6.26 -12.93
C VAL A 20 2.60 -7.59 -13.67
N GLU A 21 3.50 -7.82 -14.63
CA GLU A 21 3.60 -9.11 -15.33
C GLU A 21 3.83 -10.27 -14.34
N ILE A 22 4.79 -10.13 -13.43
CA ILE A 22 5.13 -11.18 -12.46
C ILE A 22 3.96 -11.49 -11.53
N ILE A 23 3.25 -10.47 -11.04
CA ILE A 23 2.09 -10.63 -10.16
C ILE A 23 0.99 -11.41 -10.89
N ASN A 24 0.69 -11.01 -12.13
CA ASN A 24 -0.40 -11.61 -12.91
C ASN A 24 -0.06 -13.04 -13.36
N ASP A 25 1.18 -13.31 -13.76
CA ASP A 25 1.64 -14.66 -14.12
C ASP A 25 1.73 -15.58 -12.88
N GLY A 26 2.07 -15.02 -11.72
CA GLY A 26 2.19 -15.74 -10.46
C GLY A 26 0.85 -16.21 -9.87
N HIS A 27 -0.28 -15.65 -10.32
CA HIS A 27 -1.60 -16.04 -9.84
C HIS A 27 -1.88 -17.55 -10.06
N ASP A 28 -1.42 -18.10 -11.20
CA ASP A 28 -1.66 -19.50 -11.55
C ASP A 28 -0.68 -20.50 -10.88
N THR A 29 0.37 -20.02 -10.21
CA THR A 29 1.44 -20.87 -9.67
C THR A 29 1.26 -21.25 -8.20
N LYS A 30 0.20 -20.77 -7.53
CA LYS A 30 -0.03 -20.88 -6.07
C LYS A 30 1.11 -20.29 -5.22
N GLU A 31 1.98 -19.47 -5.81
CA GLU A 31 3.03 -18.78 -5.07
C GLU A 31 2.43 -17.63 -4.24
N ARG A 32 2.91 -17.46 -3.01
CA ARG A 32 2.53 -16.31 -2.17
C ARG A 32 3.55 -15.21 -2.36
N ILE A 33 3.12 -14.11 -2.96
CA ILE A 33 3.98 -12.96 -3.27
C ILE A 33 3.69 -11.83 -2.27
N LEU A 34 4.74 -11.32 -1.63
CA LEU A 34 4.69 -10.08 -0.87
C LEU A 34 5.31 -8.96 -1.71
N VAL A 35 4.50 -7.97 -2.08
CA VAL A 35 4.95 -6.81 -2.86
C VAL A 35 5.30 -5.67 -1.91
N LEU A 36 6.54 -5.19 -1.96
CA LEU A 36 6.99 -4.01 -1.22
C LEU A 36 7.06 -2.81 -2.16
N LEU A 37 6.35 -1.75 -1.82
CA LEU A 37 6.23 -0.54 -2.63
C LEU A 37 6.83 0.66 -1.89
N PRO A 38 7.45 1.61 -2.60
CA PRO A 38 8.03 2.80 -1.98
C PRO A 38 6.99 3.84 -1.56
N ASP A 39 5.86 3.92 -2.27
CA ASP A 39 4.85 4.96 -2.09
C ASP A 39 3.48 4.59 -2.70
N ILE A 40 2.46 5.37 -2.34
CA ILE A 40 1.07 5.21 -2.82
C ILE A 40 0.97 5.47 -4.33
N LYS A 41 1.78 6.38 -4.88
CA LYS A 41 1.78 6.68 -6.33
C LYS A 41 2.14 5.45 -7.15
N THR A 42 3.13 4.69 -6.71
CA THR A 42 3.56 3.44 -7.34
C THR A 42 2.46 2.39 -7.25
N ALA A 43 1.82 2.25 -6.09
CA ALA A 43 0.66 1.37 -5.92
C ALA A 43 -0.48 1.74 -6.89
N SER A 44 -0.83 3.03 -6.97
CA SER A 44 -1.85 3.55 -7.89
C SER A 44 -1.52 3.20 -9.34
N LYS A 45 -0.26 3.38 -9.77
CA LYS A 45 0.18 3.04 -11.13
C LYS A 45 0.06 1.53 -11.41
N MET A 46 0.43 0.66 -10.47
CA MET A 46 0.28 -0.79 -10.63
C MET A 46 -1.19 -1.20 -10.78
N ILE A 47 -2.07 -0.59 -9.98
CA ILE A 47 -3.51 -0.83 -10.04
C ILE A 47 -4.12 -0.31 -11.36
N GLU A 48 -3.62 0.81 -11.88
CA GLU A 48 -3.98 1.31 -13.22
C GLU A 48 -3.58 0.35 -14.34
N LEU A 49 -2.42 -0.30 -14.20
CA LEU A 49 -1.92 -1.33 -15.11
C LEU A 49 -2.57 -2.70 -14.91
N LYS A 50 -3.61 -2.80 -14.06
CA LYS A 50 -4.34 -4.04 -13.77
C LYS A 50 -3.46 -5.14 -13.18
N ALA A 51 -2.56 -4.77 -12.26
CA ALA A 51 -1.99 -5.75 -11.35
C ALA A 51 -3.10 -6.38 -10.52
N ASP A 52 -3.07 -7.71 -10.40
CA ASP A 52 -4.02 -8.47 -9.58
C ASP A 52 -3.70 -8.30 -8.09
N ILE A 53 -4.36 -7.32 -7.46
CA ILE A 53 -4.13 -6.90 -6.08
C ILE A 53 -5.47 -6.79 -5.37
N GLU A 54 -5.67 -7.60 -4.34
CA GLU A 54 -6.91 -7.61 -3.54
C GLU A 54 -6.89 -6.59 -2.39
N SER A 55 -5.70 -6.33 -1.83
CA SER A 55 -5.54 -5.48 -0.65
C SER A 55 -4.24 -4.68 -0.68
N LEU A 56 -4.29 -3.49 -0.09
CA LEU A 56 -3.17 -2.57 0.08
C LEU A 56 -2.99 -2.24 1.55
N ASN A 57 -1.82 -2.59 2.09
CA ASN A 57 -1.41 -2.24 3.44
C ASN A 57 -0.55 -0.98 3.46
N LEU A 58 -0.92 0.00 4.29
CA LEU A 58 -0.12 1.19 4.58
C LEU A 58 0.68 0.96 5.86
N GLY A 59 1.86 0.37 5.71
CA GLY A 59 2.77 0.04 6.82
C GLY A 59 3.53 1.26 7.35
N GLY A 60 4.33 1.89 6.49
CA GLY A 60 5.18 3.02 6.86
C GLY A 60 5.22 4.08 5.76
N LEU A 61 4.55 5.20 6.01
CA LEU A 61 4.56 6.39 5.17
C LEU A 61 5.04 7.57 6.01
N HIS A 62 6.37 7.76 5.99
CA HIS A 62 7.02 8.77 6.82
C HIS A 62 6.58 10.19 6.45
N TRP A 63 6.67 11.07 7.45
CA TRP A 63 6.38 12.48 7.26
C TRP A 63 7.37 13.12 6.29
N SER A 64 6.84 13.99 5.44
CA SER A 64 7.60 14.93 4.63
C SER A 64 6.86 16.27 4.62
N GLN A 65 7.55 17.35 4.24
CA GLN A 65 6.95 18.68 4.17
C GLN A 65 5.66 18.66 3.32
N GLY A 66 4.57 19.21 3.87
CA GLY A 66 3.25 19.23 3.24
C GLY A 66 2.32 18.07 3.63
N LYS A 67 2.83 17.02 4.30
CA LYS A 67 1.99 15.91 4.77
C LYS A 67 1.45 16.17 6.18
N THR A 68 0.21 15.72 6.40
CA THR A 68 -0.42 15.68 7.72
C THR A 68 -0.23 14.30 8.31
N GLN A 69 0.20 14.23 9.58
CA GLN A 69 0.32 12.96 10.28
C GLN A 69 -1.05 12.49 10.78
N TYR A 70 -1.48 11.30 10.34
CA TYR A 70 -2.77 10.71 10.73
C TYR A 70 -2.57 9.57 11.75
N LEU A 71 -1.62 8.68 11.50
CA LEU A 71 -1.21 7.63 12.43
C LEU A 71 0.28 7.77 12.77
N LYS A 72 0.74 7.01 13.78
CA LYS A 72 2.16 7.00 14.18
C LYS A 72 3.11 6.73 13.00
N ALA A 73 2.73 5.80 12.12
CA ALA A 73 3.53 5.39 10.98
C ALA A 73 3.02 5.92 9.63
N VAL A 74 1.93 6.71 9.60
CA VAL A 74 1.29 7.15 8.35
C VAL A 74 1.02 8.64 8.35
N SER A 75 1.72 9.33 7.45
CA SER A 75 1.52 10.74 7.10
C SER A 75 1.13 10.85 5.63
N LEU A 76 0.07 11.61 5.34
CA LEU A 76 -0.52 11.72 4.01
C LEU A 76 -0.76 13.19 3.65
N ASP A 77 -0.64 13.53 2.38
CA ASP A 77 -1.18 14.77 1.82
C ASP A 77 -2.53 14.55 1.13
N GLU A 78 -3.10 15.62 0.55
CA GLU A 78 -4.39 15.55 -0.15
C GLU A 78 -4.36 14.63 -1.38
N LYS A 79 -3.22 14.58 -2.09
CA LYS A 79 -3.06 13.73 -3.29
C LYS A 79 -3.00 12.26 -2.91
N ASP A 80 -2.30 11.93 -1.83
CA ASP A 80 -2.27 10.59 -1.28
C ASP A 80 -3.71 10.12 -0.94
N ILE A 81 -4.51 10.98 -0.30
CA ILE A 81 -5.90 10.67 0.08
C ILE A 81 -6.78 10.46 -1.16
N GLU A 82 -6.62 11.29 -2.19
CA GLU A 82 -7.34 11.15 -3.45
C GLU A 82 -7.01 9.81 -4.16
N GLN A 83 -5.74 9.45 -4.21
CA GLN A 83 -5.30 8.17 -4.77
C GLN A 83 -5.87 6.99 -3.98
N LEU A 84 -5.83 7.02 -2.65
CA LEU A 84 -6.42 5.97 -1.82
C LEU A 84 -7.93 5.84 -2.03
N LYS A 85 -8.65 6.95 -2.21
CA LYS A 85 -10.09 6.91 -2.52
C LYS A 85 -10.34 6.25 -3.88
N GLU A 86 -9.53 6.55 -4.89
CA GLU A 86 -9.65 5.93 -6.21
C GLU A 86 -9.35 4.44 -6.19
N ILE A 87 -8.33 4.02 -5.42
CA ILE A 87 -8.01 2.62 -5.18
C ILE A 87 -9.19 1.90 -4.51
N LYS A 88 -9.80 2.50 -3.46
CA LYS A 88 -10.95 1.92 -2.76
C LYS A 88 -12.18 1.75 -3.66
N LYS A 89 -12.43 2.69 -4.59
CA LYS A 89 -13.52 2.58 -5.59
C LYS A 89 -13.36 1.39 -6.52
N ARG A 90 -12.13 0.91 -6.74
CA ARG A 90 -11.85 -0.29 -7.55
C ARG A 90 -12.07 -1.60 -6.78
N GLY A 91 -12.54 -1.52 -5.53
CA GLY A 91 -12.84 -2.69 -4.69
C GLY A 91 -11.64 -3.24 -3.93
N ILE A 92 -10.50 -2.54 -3.95
CA ILE A 92 -9.29 -2.94 -3.23
C ILE A 92 -9.42 -2.55 -1.76
N GLU A 93 -9.19 -3.50 -0.86
CA GLU A 93 -9.18 -3.26 0.58
C GLU A 93 -7.98 -2.37 0.95
N ILE A 94 -8.20 -1.34 1.77
CA ILE A 94 -7.13 -0.46 2.25
C ILE A 94 -7.11 -0.51 3.76
N GLU A 95 -5.99 -0.98 4.31
CA GLU A 95 -5.73 -1.02 5.75
C GLU A 95 -4.44 -0.30 6.09
N SER A 96 -4.32 0.15 7.34
CA SER A 96 -3.04 0.56 7.91
C SER A 96 -2.75 -0.24 9.19
N ARG A 97 -1.53 -0.78 9.25
CA ARG A 97 -0.91 -1.42 10.41
C ARG A 97 0.60 -1.51 10.17
N ALA A 98 1.41 -1.24 11.19
CA ALA A 98 2.87 -1.24 11.03
C ALA A 98 3.46 -2.64 11.16
N LEU A 99 2.88 -3.47 12.05
CA LEU A 99 3.27 -4.86 12.28
C LEU A 99 2.11 -5.82 12.04
N PRO A 100 2.37 -7.10 11.74
CA PRO A 100 1.31 -8.10 11.55
C PRO A 100 0.39 -8.28 12.76
N MET A 101 0.90 -8.02 13.97
CA MET A 101 0.17 -8.14 15.23
C MET A 101 -0.56 -6.85 15.65
N ASP A 102 -0.33 -5.74 14.95
CA ASP A 102 -1.05 -4.49 15.23
C ASP A 102 -2.49 -4.56 14.73
N ASP A 103 -3.37 -3.78 15.36
CA ASP A 103 -4.76 -3.63 14.93
C ASP A 103 -4.84 -3.08 13.50
N ARG A 104 -5.77 -3.64 12.73
CA ARG A 104 -6.11 -3.15 11.38
C ARG A 104 -6.94 -1.88 11.49
N ILE A 105 -6.46 -0.80 10.85
CA ILE A 105 -7.15 0.49 10.83
C ILE A 105 -7.63 0.79 9.40
N ASP A 106 -8.93 1.02 9.21
CA ASP A 106 -9.45 1.66 7.99
C ASP A 106 -9.04 3.14 8.00
N ILE A 107 -7.94 3.43 7.32
CA ILE A 107 -7.34 4.75 7.31
C ILE A 107 -8.27 5.82 6.74
N LEU A 108 -9.08 5.49 5.74
CA LEU A 108 -9.97 6.44 5.10
C LEU A 108 -11.10 6.83 6.04
N LYS A 109 -11.70 5.85 6.73
CA LYS A 109 -12.70 6.11 7.77
C LYS A 109 -12.13 6.95 8.91
N PHE A 110 -10.92 6.63 9.37
CA PHE A 110 -10.23 7.39 10.42
C PHE A 110 -10.02 8.86 10.03
N ILE A 111 -9.66 9.13 8.77
CA ILE A 111 -9.48 10.50 8.24
C ILE A 111 -10.82 11.26 8.22
N GLU A 112 -11.91 10.60 7.81
CA GLU A 112 -13.25 11.19 7.78
C GLU A 112 -13.71 11.59 9.19
N GLU A 113 -13.52 10.71 10.18
CA GLU A 113 -13.84 10.97 11.58
C GLU A 113 -13.04 12.17 12.14
N LYS A 114 -11.71 12.21 11.90
CA LYS A 114 -10.85 13.35 12.27
C LYS A 114 -11.24 14.66 11.60
N SER A 115 -11.73 14.61 10.37
CA SER A 115 -12.15 15.80 9.62
C SER A 115 -13.50 16.33 10.10
N GLY A 116 -14.39 15.44 10.55
CA GLY A 116 -15.69 15.79 11.13
C GLY A 116 -15.60 16.41 12.53
N ILE A 117 -14.57 16.09 13.32
CA ILE A 117 -14.35 16.65 14.67
C ILE A 117 -13.92 18.14 14.65
N LYS A 118 -13.61 18.70 13.46
CA LYS A 118 -13.23 20.12 13.30
C LYS A 118 -14.41 21.09 13.08
N LYS A 119 -15.66 20.68 13.27
CA LYS A 119 -16.83 21.59 13.27
C LYS A 119 -17.30 21.92 14.67
#